data_AF-A0A522LV30-F1
#
_entry.id   AF-A0A522LV30-F1
#
_cell.length_a   1.000
_cell.length_b   1.000
_cell.length_c   1.000
_cell.angle_alpha   90.00
_cell.angle_beta   90.00
_cell.angle_gamma   90.00
#
_symmetry.space_group_name_H-M   'P 1'
#
loop_
_entity.id
_entity.type
_entity.pdbx_description
1 polymer ?
#
loop_
_entity_poly.entity_id
_entity_poly.type
_entity_poly.pdbx_seq_one_letter_code
_entity_poly.pdbx_strand_id
1 'polypeptide(L)'
;MRFPLGRILMALSLLVAAHSVGADTKLTLQALFKDKAIVLVDGARRVLKVGETSPEGVKLVETDTKAETATVAIDGKTQVLRLGMVVAASVGGKGLVTLYAGGGAHFFADGYINDAAVKFLVDTGATIIAINSQVAARAGIDYKSTGRQEIVSTASGMARSYAVKIAKVQVGEITLHNVDASVIEGKFPQQPLLGMSFLGQLDMTREGDKLELRQR
;
A
#
# COMPACT_ATOMS: atom_id res chain seq x y z
N MET A 1 -48.27 26.67 61.27
CA MET A 1 -48.74 25.79 60.17
C MET A 1 -47.55 25.51 59.24
N ARG A 2 -47.13 24.23 59.18
CA ARG A 2 -46.53 23.47 58.05
C ARG A 2 -45.40 24.08 57.17
N PHE A 3 -44.22 23.43 57.23
CA PHE A 3 -43.15 23.29 56.20
C PHE A 3 -43.71 22.78 54.83
N PRO A 4 -42.99 22.83 53.65
CA PRO A 4 -41.55 22.48 53.51
C PRO A 4 -40.69 23.07 52.36
N LEU A 5 -39.41 22.70 52.47
CA LEU A 5 -38.30 22.59 51.51
C LEU A 5 -38.60 22.67 49.99
N GLY A 6 -37.73 23.38 49.26
CA GLY A 6 -37.69 23.40 47.79
C GLY A 6 -36.28 23.64 47.20
N ARG A 7 -35.41 22.64 47.34
CA ARG A 7 -34.31 22.21 46.44
C ARG A 7 -33.63 23.23 45.52
N ILE A 8 -32.33 23.44 45.79
CA ILE A 8 -31.29 23.91 44.86
C ILE A 8 -31.24 22.96 43.66
N LEU A 9 -31.46 23.48 42.44
CA LEU A 9 -31.18 22.77 41.19
C LEU A 9 -30.03 23.47 40.45
N MET A 10 -28.86 22.88 40.53
CA MET A 10 -27.66 23.21 39.77
C MET A 10 -27.83 22.60 38.37
N ALA A 11 -28.10 23.43 37.36
CA ALA A 11 -28.16 22.97 35.98
C ALA A 11 -26.72 22.89 35.41
N LEU A 12 -26.18 21.68 35.42
CA LEU A 12 -24.93 21.32 34.75
C LEU A 12 -25.17 21.28 33.24
N SER A 13 -24.80 22.34 32.53
CA SER A 13 -24.84 22.40 31.07
C SER A 13 -23.79 21.45 30.49
N LEU A 14 -24.24 20.30 30.01
CA LEU A 14 -23.44 19.27 29.35
C LEU A 14 -23.01 19.79 27.96
N LEU A 15 -21.74 20.17 27.83
CA LEU A 15 -21.12 20.50 26.55
C LEU A 15 -20.92 19.19 25.77
N VAL A 16 -21.86 18.85 24.87
CA VAL A 16 -21.66 17.74 23.92
C VAL A 16 -20.65 18.20 22.88
N ALA A 17 -19.39 17.82 23.06
CA ALA A 17 -18.39 17.92 21.99
C ALA A 17 -18.77 16.94 20.88
N ALA A 18 -19.25 17.47 19.75
CA ALA A 18 -19.41 16.72 18.53
C ALA A 18 -18.03 16.21 18.08
N HIS A 19 -17.76 14.93 18.28
CA HIS A 19 -16.58 14.29 17.72
C HIS A 19 -16.86 14.06 16.23
N SER A 20 -16.28 14.89 15.38
CA SER A 20 -16.16 14.62 13.96
C SER A 20 -15.26 13.40 13.79
N VAL A 21 -15.85 12.21 13.72
CA VAL A 21 -15.16 11.02 13.23
C VAL A 21 -14.95 11.25 11.74
N GLY A 22 -13.78 11.78 11.38
CA GLY A 22 -13.33 11.81 9.99
C GLY A 22 -13.10 10.36 9.55
N ALA A 23 -13.97 9.86 8.68
CA ALA A 23 -13.72 8.60 8.00
C ALA A 23 -12.66 8.86 6.92
N ASP A 24 -11.53 8.15 6.97
CA ASP A 24 -10.48 8.20 5.95
C ASP A 24 -11.03 7.68 4.61
N THR A 25 -11.13 8.56 3.60
CA THR A 25 -11.62 8.16 2.28
C THR A 25 -10.56 7.40 1.48
N LYS A 26 -10.83 6.12 1.17
CA LYS A 26 -9.96 5.25 0.37
C LYS A 26 -10.21 5.44 -1.12
N LEU A 27 -9.15 5.72 -1.89
CA LEU A 27 -9.24 5.98 -3.33
C LEU A 27 -8.42 5.00 -4.16
N THR A 28 -9.04 4.38 -5.16
CA THR A 28 -8.35 3.51 -6.12
C THR A 28 -8.74 3.87 -7.54
N LEU A 29 -7.76 4.06 -8.42
CA LEU A 29 -8.02 4.24 -9.85
C LEU A 29 -8.13 2.87 -10.53
N GLN A 30 -9.33 2.48 -10.95
CA GLN A 30 -9.59 1.19 -11.62
C GLN A 30 -9.48 1.27 -13.14
N ALA A 31 -9.91 2.39 -13.74
CA ALA A 31 -9.82 2.60 -15.18
C ALA A 31 -9.63 4.08 -15.50
N LEU A 32 -8.94 4.36 -16.60
CA LEU A 32 -8.63 5.71 -17.05
C LEU A 32 -8.94 5.84 -18.53
N PHE A 33 -9.60 6.95 -18.87
CA PHE A 33 -9.93 7.37 -20.23
C PHE A 33 -9.44 8.80 -20.44
N LYS A 34 -9.60 9.33 -21.65
CA LYS A 34 -9.15 10.69 -22.00
C LYS A 34 -9.82 11.79 -21.16
N ASP A 35 -11.08 11.60 -20.77
CA ASP A 35 -11.90 12.60 -20.08
C ASP A 35 -12.60 12.04 -18.83
N LYS A 36 -12.31 10.80 -18.45
CA LYS A 36 -12.99 10.07 -17.38
C LYS A 36 -12.06 9.14 -16.62
N ALA A 37 -12.42 8.88 -15.37
CA ALA A 37 -11.83 7.84 -14.55
C ALA A 37 -12.90 7.00 -13.87
N ILE A 38 -12.63 5.71 -13.70
CA ILE A 38 -13.37 4.88 -12.76
C ILE A 38 -12.55 4.82 -11.48
N VAL A 39 -13.09 5.42 -10.43
CA VAL A 39 -12.46 5.52 -9.12
C VAL A 39 -13.31 4.73 -8.13
N LEU A 40 -12.68 3.89 -7.32
CA LEU A 40 -13.30 3.30 -6.16
C LEU A 40 -13.12 4.29 -5.00
N VAL A 41 -14.22 4.74 -4.40
CA VAL A 41 -14.23 5.66 -3.25
C VAL A 41 -14.90 4.96 -2.10
N ASP A 42 -14.15 4.61 -1.06
CA ASP A 42 -14.66 3.83 0.09
C ASP A 42 -15.39 2.54 -0.31
N GLY A 43 -14.91 1.88 -1.36
CA GLY A 43 -15.52 0.67 -1.91
C GLY A 43 -16.69 0.92 -2.87
N ALA A 44 -17.17 2.15 -3.00
CA ALA A 44 -18.19 2.52 -3.98
C ALA A 44 -17.53 2.87 -5.32
N ARG A 45 -17.96 2.19 -6.40
CA ARG A 45 -17.44 2.47 -7.75
C ARG A 45 -18.08 3.73 -8.31
N ARG A 46 -17.25 4.73 -8.60
CA ARG A 46 -17.63 6.02 -9.19
C ARG A 46 -17.03 6.14 -10.58
N VAL A 47 -17.85 6.59 -11.52
CA VAL A 47 -17.37 7.04 -12.83
C VAL A 47 -17.41 8.56 -12.77
N LEU A 48 -16.24 9.20 -12.87
CA LEU A 48 -16.12 10.65 -12.80
C LEU A 48 -15.63 11.16 -14.15
N LYS A 49 -16.29 12.18 -14.68
CA LYS A 49 -15.75 13.02 -15.75
C LYS A 49 -14.81 14.08 -15.16
N VAL A 50 -13.85 14.55 -15.94
CA VAL A 50 -13.01 15.69 -15.52
C VAL A 50 -13.90 16.87 -15.15
N GLY A 51 -13.70 17.40 -13.94
CA GLY A 51 -14.51 18.45 -13.33
C GLY A 51 -15.67 17.96 -12.44
N GLU A 52 -16.04 16.68 -12.50
CA GLU A 52 -17.13 16.09 -11.73
C GLU A 52 -16.68 15.71 -10.31
N THR A 53 -17.58 15.90 -9.35
CA THR A 53 -17.36 15.57 -7.93
C THR A 53 -18.30 14.44 -7.52
N SER A 54 -17.76 13.40 -6.87
CA SER A 54 -18.54 12.29 -6.34
C SER A 54 -19.35 12.70 -5.10
N PRO A 55 -20.39 11.93 -4.70
CA PRO A 55 -21.12 12.17 -3.46
C PRO A 55 -20.24 12.16 -2.20
N GLU A 56 -19.12 11.45 -2.24
CA GLU A 56 -18.11 11.38 -1.18
C GLU A 56 -17.11 12.56 -1.21
N GLY A 57 -17.28 13.52 -2.13
CA GLY A 57 -16.44 14.72 -2.20
C GLY A 57 -15.19 14.61 -3.07
N VAL A 58 -15.00 13.51 -3.80
CA VAL A 58 -13.84 13.31 -4.70
C VAL A 58 -14.10 13.99 -6.03
N LYS A 59 -13.30 15.01 -6.36
CA LYS A 59 -13.35 15.67 -7.66
C LYS A 59 -12.28 15.13 -8.60
N LEU A 60 -12.64 14.74 -9.82
CA LEU A 60 -11.63 14.45 -10.85
C LEU A 60 -11.12 15.77 -11.46
N VAL A 61 -9.83 16.05 -11.34
CA VAL A 61 -9.20 17.29 -11.82
C VAL A 61 -8.61 17.09 -13.21
N GLU A 62 -7.89 15.99 -13.43
CA GLU A 62 -7.19 15.72 -14.69
C GLU A 62 -6.97 14.21 -14.87
N THR A 63 -6.79 13.78 -16.12
CA THR A 63 -6.41 12.42 -16.50
C THR A 63 -5.22 12.46 -17.47
N ASP A 64 -4.18 11.68 -17.20
CA ASP A 64 -3.06 11.44 -18.11
C ASP A 64 -2.99 9.95 -18.48
N THR A 65 -3.53 9.62 -19.65
CA THR A 65 -3.55 8.24 -20.15
C THR A 65 -2.18 7.73 -20.58
N LYS A 66 -1.19 8.59 -20.80
CA LYS A 66 0.18 8.18 -21.12
C LYS A 66 0.96 7.80 -19.86
N ALA A 67 0.76 8.56 -18.78
CA ALA A 67 1.37 8.29 -17.48
C ALA A 67 0.58 7.29 -16.61
N GLU A 68 -0.62 6.91 -17.07
CA GLU A 68 -1.58 6.05 -16.37
C GLU A 68 -2.03 6.63 -15.02
N THR A 69 -2.22 7.96 -14.97
CA THR A 69 -2.58 8.70 -13.75
C THR A 69 -3.88 9.49 -13.87
N ALA A 70 -4.55 9.68 -12.75
CA ALA A 70 -5.67 10.61 -12.58
C ALA A 70 -5.40 11.53 -11.39
N THR A 71 -5.49 12.83 -11.59
CA THR A 71 -5.40 13.81 -10.50
C THR A 71 -6.79 14.02 -9.93
N VAL A 72 -6.95 13.80 -8.63
CA VAL A 72 -8.20 14.02 -7.90
C VAL A 72 -8.01 15.07 -6.82
N ALA A 73 -9.08 15.75 -6.42
CA ALA A 73 -9.11 16.63 -5.26
C ALA A 73 -10.12 16.10 -4.24
N ILE A 74 -9.70 15.99 -2.98
CA ILE A 74 -10.51 15.57 -1.84
C ILE A 74 -10.09 16.39 -0.61
N ASP A 75 -11.06 16.89 0.16
CA ASP A 75 -10.81 17.71 1.35
C ASP A 75 -9.84 18.89 1.14
N GLY A 76 -9.92 19.52 -0.04
CA GLY A 76 -9.06 20.65 -0.43
C GLY A 76 -7.62 20.27 -0.78
N LYS A 77 -7.26 18.98 -0.79
CA LYS A 77 -5.95 18.48 -1.19
C LYS A 77 -6.02 17.81 -2.56
N THR A 78 -4.99 18.02 -3.37
CA THR A 78 -4.83 17.36 -4.68
C THR A 78 -3.97 16.11 -4.53
N GLN A 79 -4.37 15.02 -5.17
CA GLN A 79 -3.71 13.73 -5.11
C GLN A 79 -3.66 13.09 -6.50
N VAL A 80 -2.52 12.48 -6.83
CA VAL A 80 -2.36 11.74 -8.09
C VAL A 80 -2.59 10.26 -7.82
N LEU A 81 -3.66 9.72 -8.38
CA LEU A 81 -3.94 8.29 -8.41
C LEU A 81 -3.26 7.68 -9.63
N ARG A 82 -2.79 6.45 -9.50
CA ARG A 82 -2.24 5.68 -10.61
C ARG A 82 -3.03 4.40 -10.82
N LEU A 83 -3.13 3.96 -12.07
CA LEU A 83 -3.97 2.82 -12.42
C LEU A 83 -3.52 1.57 -11.64
N GLY A 84 -4.47 0.92 -10.96
CA GLY A 84 -4.18 -0.28 -10.16
C GLY A 84 -3.39 -0.02 -8.86
N MET A 85 -3.14 1.23 -8.49
CA MET A 85 -2.65 1.62 -7.16
C MET A 85 -3.82 1.96 -6.23
N VAL A 86 -3.80 1.41 -5.02
CA VAL A 86 -4.64 1.89 -3.91
C VAL A 86 -3.92 3.07 -3.29
N VAL A 87 -4.50 4.25 -3.41
CA VAL A 87 -4.07 5.39 -2.64
C VAL A 87 -5.04 5.52 -1.47
N ALA A 88 -4.69 4.89 -0.35
CA ALA A 88 -5.31 5.26 0.91
C ALA A 88 -4.89 6.70 1.18
N ALA A 89 -5.79 7.67 1.05
CA ALA A 89 -5.63 8.91 1.80
C ALA A 89 -5.88 8.52 3.27
N SER A 90 -4.83 8.03 3.93
CA SER A 90 -4.86 7.84 5.37
C SER A 90 -3.82 8.77 5.97
N VAL A 91 -4.31 9.78 6.67
CA VAL A 91 -3.62 10.31 7.84
C VAL A 91 -4.19 9.54 9.02
N GLY A 92 -3.87 8.25 9.14
CA GLY A 92 -4.66 7.37 10.02
C GLY A 92 -4.10 5.97 10.28
N GLY A 93 -2.86 5.89 10.77
CA GLY A 93 -2.36 4.73 11.52
C GLY A 93 -1.11 4.12 10.92
N LYS A 94 0.06 4.50 11.46
CA LYS A 94 1.37 3.95 11.11
C LYS A 94 1.28 2.42 10.92
N GLY A 95 1.62 1.94 9.73
CA GLY A 95 1.89 0.53 9.49
C GLY A 95 0.72 -0.34 9.01
N LEU A 96 -0.33 0.23 8.39
CA LEU A 96 -1.35 -0.56 7.67
C LEU A 96 -1.24 -0.36 6.15
N VAL A 97 -1.27 -1.46 5.39
CA VAL A 97 -1.30 -1.46 3.92
C VAL A 97 -2.44 -2.36 3.44
N THR A 98 -3.32 -1.84 2.59
CA THR A 98 -4.36 -2.63 1.93
C THR A 98 -4.03 -2.79 0.44
N LEU A 99 -3.96 -4.04 -0.01
CA LEU A 99 -3.69 -4.43 -1.39
C LEU A 99 -4.94 -5.10 -1.97
N TYR A 100 -5.17 -4.92 -3.27
CA TYR A 100 -6.15 -5.71 -4.01
C TYR A 100 -5.44 -6.58 -5.04
N ALA A 101 -6.03 -7.73 -5.34
CA ALA A 101 -5.55 -8.59 -6.40
C ALA A 101 -5.56 -7.83 -7.75
N GLY A 102 -4.53 -8.04 -8.57
CA GLY A 102 -4.46 -7.46 -9.92
C GLY A 102 -5.50 -8.08 -10.86
N GLY A 103 -5.31 -7.96 -12.18
CA GLY A 103 -6.13 -8.66 -13.18
C GLY A 103 -6.09 -10.20 -13.12
N GLY A 104 -5.63 -10.80 -12.02
CA GLY A 104 -5.58 -12.22 -11.70
C GLY A 104 -5.52 -12.44 -10.16
N ALA A 105 -5.30 -13.67 -9.69
CA ALA A 105 -5.33 -14.02 -8.26
C ALA A 105 -4.13 -13.55 -7.41
N HIS A 106 -3.26 -12.71 -7.98
CA HIS A 106 -2.01 -12.28 -7.35
C HIS A 106 -2.08 -10.86 -6.83
N PHE A 107 -1.48 -10.63 -5.65
CA PHE A 107 -1.36 -9.30 -5.05
C PHE A 107 -0.03 -8.67 -5.43
N PHE A 108 -0.06 -7.36 -5.68
CA PHE A 108 1.13 -6.57 -5.94
C PHE A 108 1.22 -5.45 -4.92
N ALA A 109 2.45 -5.09 -4.53
CA ALA A 109 2.71 -4.05 -3.57
C ALA A 109 3.79 -3.10 -4.10
N ASP A 110 3.49 -1.81 -4.18
CA ASP A 110 4.51 -0.82 -4.48
C ASP A 110 5.37 -0.55 -3.25
N GLY A 111 6.67 -0.37 -3.47
CA GLY A 111 7.62 -0.25 -2.39
C GLY A 111 9.00 0.21 -2.83
N TYR A 112 9.93 0.15 -1.89
CA TYR A 112 11.32 0.51 -2.09
C TYR A 112 12.23 -0.56 -1.52
N ILE A 113 13.28 -0.87 -2.26
CA ILE A 113 14.45 -1.60 -1.75
C ILE A 113 15.58 -0.59 -1.68
N ASN A 114 16.05 -0.32 -0.46
CA ASN A 114 16.84 0.87 -0.17
C ASN A 114 16.11 2.11 -0.70
N ASP A 115 16.64 2.78 -1.72
CA ASP A 115 16.04 3.96 -2.35
C ASP A 115 15.54 3.68 -3.78
N ALA A 116 15.59 2.42 -4.23
CA ALA A 116 15.09 2.01 -5.54
C ALA A 116 13.60 1.63 -5.48
N ALA A 117 12.77 2.35 -6.23
CA ALA A 117 11.36 2.02 -6.39
C ALA A 117 11.19 0.66 -7.09
N VAL A 118 10.33 -0.19 -6.52
CA VAL A 118 10.00 -1.50 -7.06
C VAL A 118 8.51 -1.77 -6.89
N LYS A 119 7.98 -2.62 -7.77
CA LYS A 119 6.70 -3.28 -7.56
C LYS A 119 7.01 -4.70 -7.11
N PHE A 120 6.41 -5.16 -6.03
CA PHE A 120 6.56 -6.54 -5.57
C PHE A 120 5.38 -7.38 -6.02
N LEU A 121 5.65 -8.65 -6.29
CA LEU A 121 4.64 -9.70 -6.24
C LEU A 121 4.63 -10.25 -4.81
N VAL A 122 3.46 -10.26 -4.16
CA VAL A 122 3.31 -10.88 -2.85
C VAL A 122 3.34 -12.40 -3.02
N ASP A 123 4.32 -13.04 -2.38
CA ASP A 123 4.53 -14.48 -2.49
C ASP A 123 4.74 -15.10 -1.10
N THR A 124 3.65 -15.60 -0.51
CA THR A 124 3.70 -16.32 0.78
C THR A 124 4.40 -17.68 0.69
N GLY A 125 4.67 -18.18 -0.52
CA GLY A 125 5.46 -19.39 -0.75
C GLY A 125 6.97 -19.15 -0.72
N ALA A 126 7.40 -17.90 -0.90
CA ALA A 126 8.81 -17.53 -0.82
C ALA A 126 9.24 -17.30 0.64
N THR A 127 10.24 -18.05 1.11
CA THR A 127 10.77 -17.91 2.49
C THR A 127 11.40 -16.54 2.74
N ILE A 128 12.07 -15.97 1.73
CA ILE A 128 12.76 -14.68 1.79
C ILE A 128 12.43 -13.84 0.56
N ILE A 129 12.67 -12.53 0.63
CA ILE A 129 12.58 -11.65 -0.55
C ILE A 129 13.51 -12.19 -1.64
N ALA A 130 13.03 -12.24 -2.87
CA ALA A 130 13.84 -12.65 -4.02
C ALA A 130 13.86 -11.54 -5.08
N ILE A 131 15.06 -11.12 -5.47
CA ILE A 131 15.30 -10.13 -6.53
C ILE A 131 16.32 -10.63 -7.52
N ASN A 132 16.37 -10.00 -8.69
CA ASN A 132 17.35 -10.32 -9.72
C ASN A 132 18.55 -9.36 -9.67
N SER A 133 19.59 -9.64 -10.47
CA SER A 133 20.79 -8.80 -10.58
C SER A 133 20.49 -7.34 -10.95
N GLN A 134 19.51 -7.09 -11.81
CA GLN A 134 19.18 -5.74 -12.26
C GLN A 134 18.56 -4.89 -11.15
N VAL A 135 17.67 -5.48 -10.36
CA VAL A 135 17.06 -4.82 -9.20
C VAL A 135 18.11 -4.57 -8.12
N ALA A 136 18.97 -5.54 -7.84
CA ALA A 136 20.06 -5.37 -6.88
C ALA A 136 21.00 -4.21 -7.28
N ALA A 137 21.37 -4.11 -8.56
CA ALA A 137 22.19 -3.02 -9.07
C ALA A 137 21.51 -1.65 -8.91
N ARG A 138 20.21 -1.53 -9.24
CA ARG A 138 19.44 -0.29 -9.05
C ARG A 138 19.32 0.10 -7.58
N ALA A 139 19.23 -0.88 -6.69
CA ALA A 139 19.14 -0.68 -5.25
C ALA A 139 20.51 -0.46 -4.56
N GLY A 140 21.61 -0.44 -5.32
CA GLY A 140 22.96 -0.25 -4.77
C GLY A 140 23.45 -1.42 -3.91
N ILE A 141 22.97 -2.63 -4.15
CA ILE A 141 23.35 -3.83 -3.40
C ILE A 141 24.52 -4.52 -4.11
N ASP A 142 25.73 -4.44 -3.53
CA ASP A 142 26.91 -5.17 -4.01
C ASP A 142 26.94 -6.63 -3.51
N TYR A 143 25.96 -7.41 -3.98
CA TYR A 143 25.73 -8.77 -3.52
C TYR A 143 26.88 -9.74 -3.83
N LYS A 144 27.76 -9.42 -4.80
CA LYS A 144 28.89 -10.28 -5.17
C LYS A 144 30.04 -10.18 -4.17
N SER A 145 30.24 -9.00 -3.60
CA SER A 145 31.29 -8.76 -2.60
C SER A 145 30.80 -9.04 -1.17
N THR A 146 29.53 -8.74 -0.86
CA THR A 146 29.01 -8.81 0.51
C THR A 146 28.09 -10.00 0.77
N GLY A 147 27.58 -10.66 -0.27
CA GLY A 147 26.62 -11.75 -0.15
C GLY A 147 27.27 -13.11 0.01
N ARG A 148 26.55 -14.02 0.67
CA ARG A 148 26.94 -15.43 0.74
C ARG A 148 26.40 -16.15 -0.49
N GLN A 149 27.28 -16.64 -1.34
CA GLN A 149 26.90 -17.35 -2.55
C GLN A 149 26.17 -18.67 -2.23
N GLU A 150 25.09 -18.93 -2.96
CA GLU A 150 24.25 -20.12 -2.88
C GLU A 150 23.85 -20.59 -4.28
N ILE A 151 23.25 -21.78 -4.34
CA ILE A 151 22.56 -22.26 -5.54
C ILE A 151 21.11 -22.53 -5.14
N VAL A 152 20.18 -21.96 -5.91
CA VAL A 152 18.73 -22.12 -5.67
C VAL A 152 18.07 -22.80 -6.86
N SER A 153 17.05 -23.60 -6.58
CA SER A 153 16.19 -24.16 -7.61
C SER A 153 15.14 -23.12 -8.01
N THR A 154 14.99 -22.89 -9.30
CA THR A 154 13.99 -21.98 -9.88
C THR A 154 13.15 -22.73 -10.91
N ALA A 155 12.08 -22.11 -11.39
CA ALA A 155 11.28 -22.66 -12.48
C ALA A 155 12.09 -22.87 -13.79
N SER A 156 13.22 -22.19 -13.95
CA SER A 156 14.13 -22.35 -15.10
C SER A 156 15.30 -23.30 -14.82
N GLY A 157 15.29 -24.01 -13.68
CA GLY A 157 16.39 -24.86 -13.22
C GLY A 157 17.23 -24.22 -12.12
N MET A 158 18.42 -24.75 -11.89
CA MET A 158 19.34 -24.26 -10.86
C MET A 158 19.94 -22.92 -11.27
N ALA A 159 19.95 -21.96 -10.35
CA ALA A 159 20.52 -20.64 -10.55
C ALA A 159 21.49 -20.28 -9.43
N ARG A 160 22.54 -19.53 -9.76
CA ARG A 160 23.41 -18.91 -8.76
C ARG A 160 22.62 -17.81 -8.06
N SER A 161 22.71 -17.77 -6.74
CA SER A 161 22.15 -16.69 -5.96
C SER A 161 23.10 -16.27 -4.85
N TYR A 162 22.76 -15.16 -4.20
CA TYR A 162 23.53 -14.61 -3.08
C TYR A 162 22.56 -14.22 -1.98
N ALA A 163 22.72 -14.83 -0.81
CA ALA A 163 22.01 -14.43 0.39
C ALA A 163 22.61 -13.10 0.89
N VAL A 164 21.76 -12.10 1.06
CA VAL A 164 22.12 -10.74 1.48
C VAL A 164 21.14 -10.24 2.54
N LYS A 165 21.56 -9.19 3.27
CA LYS A 165 20.65 -8.39 4.09
C LYS A 165 20.42 -7.04 3.41
N ILE A 166 19.17 -6.74 3.12
CA ILE A 166 18.76 -5.43 2.59
C ILE A 166 18.64 -4.46 3.77
N ALA A 167 19.27 -3.28 3.64
CA ALA A 167 19.30 -2.30 4.72
C ALA A 167 17.91 -1.75 5.06
N LYS A 168 17.09 -1.48 4.04
CA LYS A 168 15.74 -0.94 4.19
C LYS A 168 14.83 -1.52 3.12
N VAL A 169 13.70 -2.10 3.52
CA VAL A 169 12.61 -2.48 2.62
C VAL A 169 11.36 -1.74 3.09
N GLN A 170 10.70 -1.06 2.17
CA GLN A 170 9.47 -0.32 2.44
C GLN A 170 8.35 -0.81 1.54
N VAL A 171 7.16 -1.01 2.11
CA VAL A 171 5.91 -1.30 1.40
C VAL A 171 4.84 -0.39 1.97
N GLY A 172 4.30 0.51 1.16
CA GLY A 172 3.44 1.60 1.67
C GLY A 172 4.13 2.37 2.79
N GLU A 173 3.50 2.43 3.97
CA GLU A 173 4.08 3.05 5.17
C GLU A 173 4.93 2.10 6.03
N ILE A 174 4.91 0.80 5.75
CA ILE A 174 5.62 -0.21 6.53
C ILE A 174 7.07 -0.23 6.08
N THR A 175 7.99 0.03 7.01
CA THR A 175 9.43 -0.03 6.78
C THR A 175 10.07 -1.04 7.70
N LEU A 176 10.80 -1.99 7.12
CA LEU A 176 11.62 -2.95 7.84
C LEU A 176 13.10 -2.76 7.49
N HIS A 177 13.96 -3.04 8.46
CA HIS A 177 15.40 -2.93 8.32
C HIS A 177 16.07 -4.30 8.41
N ASN A 178 17.24 -4.43 7.80
CA ASN A 178 18.06 -5.65 7.86
C ASN A 178 17.33 -6.92 7.40
N VAL A 179 16.53 -6.79 6.34
CA VAL A 179 15.64 -7.84 5.83
C VAL A 179 16.43 -8.85 5.00
N ASP A 180 16.26 -10.14 5.30
CA ASP A 180 16.90 -11.22 4.53
C ASP A 180 16.33 -11.30 3.11
N ALA A 181 17.23 -11.42 2.13
CA ALA A 181 16.88 -11.54 0.73
C ALA A 181 17.86 -12.40 -0.05
N SER A 182 17.42 -12.90 -1.20
CA SER A 182 18.23 -13.59 -2.19
C SER A 182 18.33 -12.75 -3.45
N VAL A 183 19.55 -12.50 -3.91
CA VAL A 183 19.80 -11.97 -5.26
C VAL A 183 20.10 -13.14 -6.18
N ILE A 184 19.20 -13.42 -7.10
CA ILE A 184 19.35 -14.46 -8.13
C ILE A 184 20.07 -13.84 -9.34
N GLU A 185 21.14 -14.49 -9.80
CA GLU A 185 21.86 -13.99 -10.95
C GLU A 185 21.03 -14.08 -12.24
N GLY A 186 21.05 -13.00 -13.01
CA GLY A 186 20.36 -12.89 -14.29
C GLY A 186 19.12 -12.02 -14.22
N LYS A 187 18.11 -12.37 -15.03
CA LYS A 187 16.91 -11.56 -15.26
C LYS A 187 15.66 -12.02 -14.50
N PHE A 188 15.76 -13.13 -13.77
CA PHE A 188 14.64 -13.70 -13.03
C PHE A 188 14.87 -13.61 -11.51
N PRO A 189 13.81 -13.41 -10.72
CA PRO A 189 12.42 -13.21 -11.15
C PRO A 189 12.24 -11.87 -11.91
N GLN A 190 11.25 -11.80 -12.80
CA GLN A 190 10.94 -10.56 -13.55
C GLN A 190 10.38 -9.48 -12.61
N GLN A 191 9.53 -9.91 -11.67
CA GLN A 191 9.05 -9.09 -10.57
C GLN A 191 9.78 -9.51 -9.28
N PRO A 192 10.32 -8.57 -8.49
CA PRO A 192 10.70 -8.84 -7.11
C PRO A 192 9.61 -9.58 -6.34
N LEU A 193 9.98 -10.63 -5.61
CA LEU A 193 9.06 -11.38 -4.76
C LEU A 193 9.15 -10.83 -3.34
N LEU A 194 8.02 -10.47 -2.74
CA LEU A 194 7.91 -10.11 -1.33
C LEU A 194 7.60 -11.38 -0.54
N GLY A 195 8.65 -11.97 0.03
CA GLY A 195 8.56 -13.23 0.78
C GLY A 195 8.38 -13.05 2.29
N MET A 196 8.42 -14.18 2.99
CA MET A 196 8.16 -14.29 4.43
C MET A 196 9.21 -13.59 5.31
N SER A 197 10.42 -13.30 4.81
CA SER A 197 11.38 -12.45 5.54
C SER A 197 10.86 -11.03 5.82
N PHE A 198 9.91 -10.56 5.02
CA PHE A 198 9.19 -9.31 5.24
C PHE A 198 7.77 -9.59 5.76
N LEU A 199 7.00 -10.42 5.04
CA LEU A 199 5.58 -10.67 5.36
C LEU A 199 5.38 -11.30 6.75
N GLY A 200 6.32 -12.14 7.20
CA GLY A 200 6.25 -12.81 8.49
C GLY A 200 6.40 -11.87 9.70
N GLN A 201 6.82 -10.62 9.49
CA GLN A 201 6.87 -9.57 10.52
C GLN A 201 5.54 -8.82 10.65
N LEU A 202 4.55 -9.15 9.82
CA LEU A 202 3.27 -8.47 9.73
C LEU A 202 2.14 -9.42 10.13
N ASP A 203 1.03 -8.82 10.50
CA ASP A 203 -0.26 -9.50 10.56
C ASP A 203 -0.92 -9.38 9.18
N MET A 204 -1.37 -10.50 8.65
CA MET A 204 -1.95 -10.60 7.31
C MET A 204 -3.40 -11.04 7.41
N THR A 205 -4.31 -10.28 6.79
CA THR A 205 -5.73 -10.65 6.69
C THR A 205 -6.16 -10.61 5.24
N ARG A 206 -6.70 -11.72 4.74
CA ARG A 206 -7.18 -11.83 3.36
C ARG A 206 -8.69 -12.03 3.34
N GLU A 207 -9.38 -11.19 2.59
CA GLU A 207 -10.83 -11.24 2.38
C GLU A 207 -11.10 -11.15 0.87
N GLY A 208 -11.32 -12.30 0.23
CA GLY A 208 -11.54 -12.36 -1.21
C GLY A 208 -10.34 -11.84 -2.02
N ASP A 209 -10.56 -10.72 -2.71
CA ASP A 209 -9.59 -9.99 -3.52
C ASP A 209 -8.85 -8.89 -2.75
N LYS A 210 -9.09 -8.74 -1.44
CA LYS A 210 -8.43 -7.80 -0.54
C LYS A 210 -7.40 -8.51 0.35
N LEU A 211 -6.23 -7.91 0.51
CA LEU A 211 -5.18 -8.31 1.44
C LEU A 211 -4.78 -7.11 2.30
N GLU A 212 -4.89 -7.22 3.61
CA GLU A 212 -4.43 -6.24 4.57
C GLU A 212 -3.14 -6.74 5.24
N LEU A 213 -2.14 -5.87 5.29
CA LEU A 213 -0.86 -6.08 5.95
C LEU A 213 -0.73 -5.04 7.06
N ARG A 214 -0.58 -5.49 8.30
CA ARG A 214 -0.45 -4.62 9.48
C ARG A 214 0.86 -4.89 10.20
N GLN A 215 1.61 -3.84 10.53
CA GLN A 215 2.78 -3.93 11.38
C GLN A 215 2.35 -4.30 12.80
N ARG A 216 3.05 -5.27 13.39
CA ARG A 216 2.85 -5.71 14.78
C ARG A 216 3.25 -4.64 15.78
#